data_AF-A0A7H8UKE3-F1
#
_entry.id   AF-A0A7H8UKE3-F1
#
_cell.length_a   1.000
_cell.length_b   1.000
_cell.length_c   1.000
_cell.angle_alpha   90.00
_cell.angle_beta   90.00
_cell.angle_gamma   90.00
#
_symmetry.space_group_name_H-M   'P 1'
#
loop_
_entity.id
_entity.type
_entity.pdbx_description
1 polymer ?
#
loop_
_entity_poly.entity_id
_entity_poly.type
_entity_poly.pdbx_seq_one_letter_code
_entity_poly.pdbx_strand_id
1 'polypeptide(L)'
;MSDIDKQALRKRYSAKPTPKCDICGAKMTIQRMSGSRVTYGCSGAIYDETGCHYAEGRSLADEHYEQSRVTVTDESDPDVLALLDELETKDKQIADLKEAFRIALSAAGIDAPAAAAGKGEAS
;
A
#
# COMPACT_ATOMS: atom_id res chain seq x y z
N MET A 1 -18.04 -13.91 -6.99
CA MET A 1 -16.67 -13.41 -6.81
C MET A 1 -16.54 -13.01 -5.37
N SER A 2 -15.49 -13.43 -4.70
CA SER A 2 -15.21 -12.99 -3.32
C SER A 2 -15.18 -11.47 -3.29
N ASP A 3 -15.81 -10.87 -2.29
CA ASP A 3 -15.78 -9.42 -2.08
C ASP A 3 -14.37 -9.05 -1.61
N ILE A 4 -13.47 -8.85 -2.58
CA ILE A 4 -12.08 -8.50 -2.31
C ILE A 4 -12.06 -7.06 -1.86
N ASP A 5 -11.63 -6.85 -0.62
CA ASP A 5 -11.40 -5.52 -0.07
C ASP A 5 -10.19 -4.85 -0.77
N LYS A 6 -10.47 -4.10 -1.83
CA LYS A 6 -9.47 -3.34 -2.61
C LYS A 6 -8.75 -2.30 -1.74
N GLN A 7 -9.40 -1.77 -0.71
CA GLN A 7 -8.80 -0.80 0.20
C GLN A 7 -7.78 -1.46 1.12
N ALA A 8 -8.09 -2.67 1.62
CA ALA A 8 -7.14 -3.48 2.38
C ALA A 8 -5.92 -3.87 1.52
N LEU A 9 -6.13 -4.21 0.24
CA LEU A 9 -5.02 -4.48 -0.69
C LEU A 9 -4.15 -3.24 -0.90
N ARG A 10 -4.75 -2.08 -1.17
CA ARG A 10 -3.98 -0.83 -1.30
C ARG A 10 -3.14 -0.54 -0.07
N LYS A 11 -3.70 -0.70 1.12
CA LYS A 11 -2.95 -0.49 2.37
C LYS A 11 -1.78 -1.46 2.50
N ARG A 12 -1.97 -2.72 2.13
CA ARG A 12 -0.93 -3.77 2.22
C ARG A 12 0.25 -3.50 1.30
N TYR A 13 -0.03 -3.16 0.05
CA TYR A 13 0.99 -2.95 -0.99
C TYR A 13 1.50 -1.50 -1.08
N SER A 14 0.95 -0.60 -0.26
CA SER A 14 1.50 0.75 -0.12
C SER A 14 2.87 0.75 0.53
N ALA A 15 3.69 1.73 0.18
CA ALA A 15 4.99 1.97 0.81
C ALA A 15 4.83 2.12 2.32
N LYS A 16 5.51 1.26 3.08
CA LYS A 16 5.47 1.32 4.55
C LYS A 16 6.30 2.50 5.06
N PRO A 17 5.84 3.21 6.10
CA PRO A 17 6.61 4.29 6.68
C PRO A 17 7.93 3.77 7.27
N THR A 18 8.96 4.59 7.22
CA THR A 18 10.24 4.30 7.86
C THR A 18 10.05 4.08 9.36
N PRO A 19 10.60 2.99 9.94
CA PRO A 19 10.51 2.76 11.38
C PRO A 19 11.22 3.85 12.18
N LYS A 20 10.80 4.00 13.43
CA LYS A 20 11.46 4.85 14.43
C LYS A 20 12.35 3.97 15.29
N CYS A 21 13.42 4.55 15.82
CA CYS A 21 14.29 3.89 16.78
C CYS A 21 13.53 3.67 18.09
N ASP A 22 13.52 2.44 18.60
CA ASP A 22 12.85 2.13 19.87
C ASP A 22 13.58 2.71 21.10
N ILE A 23 14.85 3.08 20.95
CA ILE A 23 15.70 3.61 22.03
C ILE A 23 15.51 5.12 22.20
N CYS A 24 15.51 5.89 21.10
CA CYS A 24 15.45 7.36 21.15
C CYS A 24 14.30 7.99 20.36
N GLY A 25 13.48 7.20 19.64
CA GLY A 25 12.36 7.70 18.84
C GLY A 25 12.73 8.38 17.52
N ALA A 26 14.03 8.53 17.21
CA ALA A 26 14.50 9.15 15.97
C ALA A 26 14.10 8.33 14.74
N LYS A 27 13.88 9.01 13.60
CA LYS A 27 13.64 8.35 12.31
C LYS A 27 14.89 7.56 11.91
N MET A 28 14.71 6.29 11.60
CA MET A 28 15.83 5.43 11.22
C MET A 28 16.20 5.62 9.75
N THR A 29 17.40 5.19 9.37
CA THR A 29 17.87 5.21 7.98
C THR A 29 18.15 3.80 7.49
N ILE A 30 18.05 3.59 6.17
CA ILE A 30 18.33 2.31 5.54
C ILE A 30 19.84 2.04 5.62
N GLN A 31 20.21 0.91 6.22
CA GLN A 31 21.61 0.46 6.34
C GLN A 31 21.95 -0.59 5.29
N ARG A 32 20.96 -1.42 4.92
CA ARG A 32 21.12 -2.47 3.92
C ARG A 32 19.79 -2.76 3.24
N MET A 33 19.82 -2.91 1.92
CA MET A 33 18.73 -3.45 1.12
C MET A 33 19.18 -4.77 0.52
N SER A 34 18.41 -5.84 0.68
CA SER A 34 18.66 -7.12 0.01
C SER A 34 17.34 -7.71 -0.45
N GLY A 35 17.02 -7.47 -1.73
CA GLY A 35 15.69 -7.77 -2.27
C GLY A 35 14.61 -7.04 -1.47
N SER A 36 13.60 -7.78 -1.00
CA SER A 36 12.52 -7.26 -0.15
C SER A 36 12.92 -7.05 1.31
N ARG A 37 14.12 -7.46 1.74
CA ARG A 37 14.54 -7.28 3.14
C ARG A 37 15.30 -5.97 3.30
N VAL A 38 14.74 -5.08 4.11
CA VAL A 38 15.30 -3.78 4.42
C VAL A 38 15.75 -3.75 5.87
N THR A 39 17.03 -3.50 6.10
CA THR A 39 17.56 -3.26 7.44
C THR A 39 17.63 -1.77 7.71
N TYR A 40 16.93 -1.33 8.75
CA TYR A 40 17.01 0.02 9.27
C TYR A 40 17.91 0.05 10.50
N GLY A 41 18.59 1.16 10.71
CA GLY A 41 19.43 1.41 11.90
C GLY A 41 19.36 2.88 12.30
N CYS A 42 19.53 3.15 13.59
CA CYS A 42 19.71 4.50 14.10
C CYS A 42 21.22 4.79 14.21
N SER A 43 21.80 5.37 13.15
CA SER A 43 23.23 5.73 13.15
C SER A 43 23.55 6.95 14.03
N GLY A 44 22.54 7.68 14.49
CA GLY A 44 22.75 8.96 15.20
C GLY A 44 23.33 10.06 14.30
N ALA A 45 23.35 9.83 12.98
CA ALA A 45 23.80 10.81 12.00
C ALA A 45 22.75 11.92 11.85
N ILE A 46 23.22 13.15 11.99
CA ILE A 46 22.49 14.37 11.73
C ILE A 46 22.99 14.90 10.39
N TYR A 47 22.04 15.16 9.50
CA TYR A 47 22.30 15.74 8.18
C TYR A 47 21.76 17.17 8.19
N ASP A 48 22.65 18.15 8.23
CA ASP A 48 22.32 19.57 8.16
C ASP A 48 23.21 20.31 7.14
N GLU A 49 23.14 21.64 7.12
CA GLU A 49 23.91 22.49 6.20
C GLU A 49 25.43 22.38 6.41
N THR A 50 25.87 21.88 7.57
CA THR A 50 27.30 21.66 7.88
C THR A 50 27.80 20.29 7.40
N GLY A 51 26.89 19.45 6.89
CA GLY A 51 27.17 18.12 6.38
C GLY A 51 26.66 17.01 7.30
N CYS A 52 27.33 15.86 7.24
CA CYS A 52 26.99 14.70 8.07
C CYS A 52 27.85 14.70 9.34
N HIS A 53 27.23 14.80 10.50
CA HIS A 53 27.89 14.69 11.79
C HIS A 53 27.08 13.80 12.74
N TYR A 54 27.71 13.32 13.81
CA TYR A 54 27.06 12.50 14.82
C TYR A 54 26.76 13.33 16.06
N ALA A 55 25.65 13.02 16.75
CA ALA A 55 25.42 13.57 18.07
C ALA A 55 26.56 13.17 19.04
N GLU A 56 26.75 13.93 20.10
CA GLU A 56 27.83 13.69 21.07
C GLU A 56 27.75 12.26 21.64
N GLY A 57 28.88 11.55 21.63
CA GLY A 57 28.97 10.15 22.07
C GLY A 57 28.38 9.11 21.10
N ARG A 58 27.95 9.50 19.89
CA ARG A 58 27.40 8.59 18.87
C ARG A 58 28.41 8.25 17.78
N SER A 59 28.31 7.05 17.22
CA SER A 59 29.08 6.63 16.04
C SER A 59 28.39 5.52 15.23
N LEU A 60 28.88 5.25 14.03
CA LEU A 60 28.40 4.19 13.12
C LEU A 60 28.46 2.76 13.69
N ALA A 61 29.16 2.55 14.80
CA ALA A 61 29.34 1.25 15.43
C ALA A 61 29.19 1.35 16.96
N ASP A 62 28.42 2.32 17.44
CA ASP A 62 28.08 2.39 18.86
C ASP A 62 27.04 1.33 19.27
N GLU A 63 26.91 1.10 20.58
CA GLU A 63 25.95 0.16 21.14
C GLU A 63 24.51 0.51 20.73
N HIS A 64 24.21 1.81 20.62
CA HIS A 64 22.89 2.27 20.18
C HIS A 64 22.58 1.83 18.76
N TYR A 65 23.53 1.99 17.83
CA TYR A 65 23.40 1.57 16.45
C TYR A 65 23.15 0.06 16.40
N GLU A 66 23.95 -0.74 17.12
CA GLU A 66 23.81 -2.19 17.16
C GLU A 66 22.44 -2.63 17.68
N GLN A 67 22.01 -2.09 18.82
CA GLN A 67 20.74 -2.43 19.45
C GLN A 67 19.52 -1.90 18.69
N SER A 68 19.68 -0.80 17.93
CA SER A 68 18.56 -0.20 17.19
C SER A 68 18.20 -0.94 15.90
N ARG A 69 19.02 -1.88 15.42
CA ARG A 69 18.82 -2.46 14.08
C ARG A 69 17.58 -3.34 13.99
N VAL A 70 16.72 -3.04 13.02
CA VAL A 70 15.53 -3.84 12.69
C VAL A 70 15.56 -4.23 11.22
N THR A 71 15.19 -5.47 10.91
CA THR A 71 14.99 -5.91 9.53
C THR A 71 13.52 -6.10 9.26
N VAL A 72 13.01 -5.38 8.27
CA VAL A 72 11.61 -5.41 7.83
C VAL A 72 11.56 -5.99 6.43
N THR A 73 10.54 -6.81 6.16
CA THR A 73 10.21 -7.21 4.80
C THR A 73 9.31 -6.14 4.18
N ASP A 74 9.81 -5.51 3.13
CA ASP A 74 9.04 -4.64 2.26
C ASP A 74 8.11 -5.50 1.39
N GLU A 75 6.81 -5.28 1.59
CA GLU A 75 5.74 -5.94 0.84
C GLU A 75 5.07 -4.95 -0.11
N SER A 76 5.62 -3.73 -0.24
CA SER A 76 5.07 -2.74 -1.16
C SER A 76 5.30 -3.17 -2.60
N ASP A 77 4.29 -2.98 -3.42
CA ASP A 77 4.30 -3.40 -4.82
C ASP A 77 3.55 -2.36 -5.66
N PRO A 78 4.27 -1.52 -6.43
CA PRO A 78 3.65 -0.48 -7.24
C PRO A 78 2.84 -1.05 -8.41
N ASP A 79 3.19 -2.24 -8.92
CA ASP A 79 2.48 -2.86 -10.04
C ASP A 79 1.09 -3.34 -9.58
N VAL A 80 1.00 -3.89 -8.36
CA VAL A 80 -0.30 -4.24 -7.77
C VAL A 80 -1.19 -3.01 -7.58
N LEU A 81 -0.62 -1.87 -7.15
CA LEU A 81 -1.38 -0.63 -6.99
C LEU A 81 -1.89 -0.11 -8.35
N ALA A 82 -1.05 -0.15 -9.40
CA ALA A 82 -1.44 0.24 -10.75
C ALA A 82 -2.56 -0.66 -11.30
N LEU A 83 -2.49 -1.97 -11.06
CA LEU A 83 -3.55 -2.91 -11.44
C LEU A 83 -4.88 -2.63 -10.71
N LEU A 84 -4.83 -2.19 -9.45
CA LEU A 84 -6.03 -1.77 -8.72
C LEU A 84 -6.65 -0.48 -9.30
N ASP A 85 -5.82 0.49 -9.69
CA ASP A 85 -6.28 1.72 -10.38
C ASP A 85 -6.97 1.39 -11.72
N GLU A 86 -6.36 0.51 -12.51
CA GLU A 86 -6.94 0.04 -13.77
C GLU A 86 -8.27 -0.69 -13.58
N LEU A 87 -8.35 -1.56 -12.57
CA LEU A 87 -9.54 -2.34 -12.28
C LEU A 87 -10.69 -1.42 -11.86
N GLU A 88 -10.45 -0.44 -10.99
CA GLU A 88 -11.47 0.55 -10.61
C GLU A 88 -11.92 1.42 -11.78
N THR A 89 -11.00 1.78 -12.69
CA THR A 89 -11.34 2.51 -13.91
C THR A 89 -12.26 1.69 -14.81
N LYS A 90 -11.96 0.40 -15.00
CA LYS A 90 -12.80 -0.52 -15.79
C LYS A 90 -14.17 -0.74 -15.14
N ASP A 91 -14.23 -0.89 -13.83
CA ASP A 91 -15.50 -1.04 -13.10
C ASP A 91 -16.39 0.19 -13.29
N LYS A 92 -15.81 1.39 -13.24
CA LYS A 92 -16.53 2.64 -13.53
C LYS A 92 -17.04 2.68 -14.96
N GLN A 93 -16.20 2.35 -15.94
CA GLN A 93 -16.61 2.29 -17.35
C GLN A 93 -17.75 1.28 -17.59
N ILE A 94 -17.71 0.13 -16.92
CA ILE A 94 -18.78 -0.87 -17.00
C ILE A 94 -20.07 -0.33 -16.37
N ALA A 95 -20.00 0.36 -15.24
CA ALA A 95 -21.16 0.98 -14.61
C ALA A 95 -21.79 2.06 -15.51
N ASP A 96 -20.97 2.94 -16.08
CA ASP A 96 -21.40 4.00 -16.99
C ASP A 96 -22.05 3.40 -18.26
N LEU A 97 -21.46 2.36 -18.84
CA LEU A 97 -22.00 1.69 -20.03
C LEU A 97 -23.32 0.98 -19.72
N LYS A 98 -23.44 0.34 -18.56
CA LYS A 98 -24.69 -0.29 -18.11
C LYS A 98 -25.80 0.75 -17.93
N GLU A 99 -25.48 1.92 -17.39
CA GLU A 99 -26.43 3.02 -17.24
C GLU A 99 -26.89 3.53 -18.61
N ALA A 100 -25.94 3.83 -19.51
CA ALA A 100 -26.24 4.28 -20.86
C ALA A 100 -27.11 3.27 -21.62
N PHE A 101 -26.81 1.97 -21.47
CA PHE A 101 -27.61 0.91 -22.08
C PHE A 101 -29.03 0.84 -21.50
N ARG A 102 -29.19 0.99 -20.18
CA ARG A 102 -30.52 1.04 -19.53
C ARG A 102 -31.35 2.21 -20.03
N ILE A 103 -30.74 3.39 -20.17
CA ILE A 103 -31.40 4.59 -20.72
C ILE A 103 -31.84 4.33 -22.16
N ALA A 104 -30.96 3.75 -22.99
CA ALA A 104 -31.26 3.43 -24.39
C ALA A 104 -32.41 2.43 -24.53
N LEU A 105 -32.44 1.37 -23.71
CA LEU A 105 -33.55 0.40 -23.67
C LEU A 105 -34.89 1.08 -23.30
N SER A 106 -34.85 1.94 -22.28
CA SER A 106 -36.04 2.68 -21.83
C SER A 106 -36.57 3.62 -22.93
N ALA A 107 -35.67 4.30 -23.65
CA ALA A 107 -36.04 5.16 -24.77
C ALA A 107 -36.62 4.37 -25.98
N ALA A 108 -36.19 3.12 -26.16
CA ALA A 108 -36.70 2.23 -27.20
C ALA A 108 -38.05 1.57 -26.83
N GLY A 109 -38.59 1.84 -25.64
CA GLY A 109 -39.82 1.20 -25.14
C GLY A 109 -39.64 -0.29 -24.86
N ILE A 110 -38.40 -0.75 -24.68
CA ILE A 110 -38.07 -2.13 -24.34
C ILE A 110 -37.88 -2.18 -22.83
N ASP A 111 -38.87 -2.72 -22.13
CA ASP A 111 -38.74 -2.96 -20.69
C ASP A 111 -37.62 -4.00 -20.45
N ALA A 112 -36.61 -3.62 -19.68
CA ALA A 112 -35.58 -4.55 -19.25
C ALA A 112 -36.25 -5.69 -18.47
N PRO A 113 -35.99 -6.98 -18.78
CA PRO A 113 -36.55 -8.07 -18.00
C PRO A 113 -36.09 -7.90 -16.56
N ALA A 114 -37.05 -7.86 -15.63
CA ALA A 114 -36.77 -7.83 -14.20
C ALA A 114 -35.81 -8.99 -13.90
N ALA A 115 -34.64 -8.67 -13.33
CA ALA A 115 -33.65 -9.67 -12.98
C ALA A 115 -34.33 -10.78 -12.18
N ALA A 116 -34.41 -11.98 -12.77
CA ALA A 116 -35.01 -13.13 -12.11
C ALA A 116 -34.22 -13.36 -10.82
N ALA A 117 -34.84 -13.03 -9.69
CA ALA A 117 -34.32 -13.36 -8.38
C ALA A 117 -34.16 -14.88 -8.32
N GLY A 118 -32.91 -15.34 -8.46
CA GLY A 118 -32.56 -16.74 -8.26
C GLY A 118 -32.97 -17.11 -6.85
N LYS A 119 -34.09 -17.82 -6.72
CA LYS A 119 -34.42 -18.55 -5.50
C LYS A 119 -33.31 -19.57 -5.30
N GLY A 120 -32.42 -19.29 -4.36
CA GLY A 120 -31.48 -20.28 -3.87
C GLY A 120 -32.27 -21.38 -3.16
N GLU A 121 -32.35 -22.55 -3.78
CA GLU A 121 -32.71 -23.78 -3.10
C GLU A 121 -31.51 -24.22 -2.26
N ALA A 122 -31.73 -24.33 -0.96
CA ALA A 122 -30.79 -24.92 -0.01
C ALA A 122 -30.92 -26.44 -0.05
N SER A 123 -29.80 -27.14 -0.20
CA SER A 123 -29.55 -28.51 0.27
C SER A 123 -28.06 -28.70 0.50
#